data_AF-M0HMH1-F1
#
_entry.id   AF-M0HMH1-F1
#
_cell.length_a   1.000
_cell.length_b   1.000
_cell.length_c   1.000
_cell.angle_alpha   90.00
_cell.angle_beta   90.00
_cell.angle_gamma   90.00
#
_symmetry.space_group_name_H-M   'P 1'
#
loop_
_entity.id
_entity.type
_entity.pdbx_description
1 polymer ?
#
loop_
_entity_poly.entity_id
_entity_poly.type
_entity_poly.pdbx_seq_one_letter_code
_entity_poly.pdbx_strand_id
1 'polypeptide(L)'
;MTDADRNDPLYAVSPLDGRYASRTAPLAPHVSEAALMRARVHVEVEYLLALADLDETPLSFSDAERADLRALYEEFDADDADLVKRLEVEGAEGFSATNHDVKAVEYFIRTETPESVHPWIHFGLTSEDVNNLSHRLMVKGAVEEVLVPELREVRDELVALAQEYRDVPMLARTHGQPATPTTFGKEMAVYAARVGRALARIEAANDAISGKLAGASGTYAAHVAAYPEVDWRAFSREFVSSLGFEHTALATQVNPCDDLASLFDAFRGVNNVILDLDRDAWLYVSDRYLGQEAVEGETGSSTMPHKVNPIDFENSEGNLSKANSDLTFLADYVTTSRLQRDLSDSTVKRNIGAAFAHSLIGYKKTLAGLGKVVPNEHVMREELDDTPAIIGEAVQTILRREGDTQAYERVKELTRGREVTLDDFHDLFADLDVSEETREELLALTPATYVGLADELVDDIDN
;
A
#
# COMPACT_ATOMS: atom_id res chain seq x y z
N MET A 1 -13.86 33.06 -15.28
CA MET A 1 -13.32 32.03 -14.36
C MET A 1 -12.15 32.56 -13.51
N THR A 2 -12.01 33.87 -13.30
CA THR A 2 -10.94 34.44 -12.46
C THR A 2 -11.32 34.61 -10.99
N ASP A 3 -12.60 34.42 -10.64
CA ASP A 3 -13.14 34.51 -9.26
C ASP A 3 -13.49 33.13 -8.66
N ALA A 4 -12.92 32.05 -9.20
CA ALA A 4 -13.11 30.72 -8.61
C ALA A 4 -12.32 30.62 -7.30
N ASP A 5 -13.00 30.24 -6.22
CA ASP A 5 -12.36 29.97 -4.93
C ASP A 5 -11.42 28.78 -5.09
N ARG A 6 -10.13 28.98 -4.81
CA ARG A 6 -9.13 27.91 -4.87
C ARG A 6 -9.32 26.85 -3.78
N ASN A 7 -10.13 27.15 -2.76
CA ASN A 7 -10.47 26.22 -1.70
C ASN A 7 -11.63 25.29 -2.09
N ASP A 8 -12.34 25.54 -3.20
CA ASP A 8 -13.38 24.64 -3.70
C ASP A 8 -12.72 23.46 -4.46
N PRO A 9 -12.92 22.19 -4.02
CA PRO A 9 -12.36 21.00 -4.65
C PRO A 9 -12.63 20.88 -6.16
N LEU A 10 -13.68 21.52 -6.68
CA LEU A 10 -13.99 21.54 -8.12
C LEU A 10 -12.94 22.26 -8.97
N TYR A 11 -12.14 23.14 -8.34
CA TYR A 11 -11.06 23.88 -9.00
C TYR A 11 -9.66 23.35 -8.66
N ALA A 12 -9.57 22.26 -7.88
CA ALA A 12 -8.30 21.60 -7.59
C ALA A 12 -7.66 21.09 -8.89
N VAL A 13 -6.36 21.39 -9.07
CA VAL A 13 -5.59 20.91 -10.23
C VAL A 13 -5.36 19.40 -10.14
N SER A 14 -5.06 18.91 -8.94
CA SER A 14 -4.91 17.49 -8.65
C SER A 14 -6.28 16.86 -8.40
N PRO A 15 -6.60 15.71 -9.00
CA PRO A 15 -7.83 14.99 -8.67
C PRO A 15 -7.82 14.45 -7.23
N LEU A 16 -6.65 14.33 -6.60
CA LEU A 16 -6.48 13.85 -5.23
C LEU A 16 -7.14 14.79 -4.22
N ASP A 17 -7.10 16.10 -4.48
CA ASP A 17 -7.69 17.15 -3.65
C ASP A 17 -9.03 17.66 -4.20
N GLY A 18 -9.45 17.13 -5.35
CA GLY A 18 -10.70 17.45 -6.03
C GLY A 18 -11.67 16.27 -6.02
N ARG A 19 -11.75 15.58 -7.16
CA ARG A 19 -12.65 14.43 -7.38
C ARG A 19 -12.57 13.37 -6.29
N TYR A 20 -11.38 13.13 -5.74
CA TYR A 20 -11.11 12.07 -4.77
C TYR A 20 -10.84 12.61 -3.35
N ALA A 21 -11.08 13.89 -3.08
CA ALA A 21 -10.78 14.53 -1.79
C ALA A 21 -11.37 13.77 -0.58
N SER A 22 -12.61 13.29 -0.69
CA SER A 22 -13.23 12.52 0.39
C SER A 22 -12.58 11.16 0.65
N ARG A 23 -11.89 10.59 -0.35
CA ARG A 23 -11.18 9.30 -0.24
C ARG A 23 -9.76 9.49 0.29
N THR A 24 -9.15 10.63 0.01
CA THR A 24 -7.78 10.97 0.41
C THR A 24 -7.72 11.75 1.72
N ALA A 25 -8.84 12.29 2.20
CA ALA A 25 -8.95 13.04 3.45
C ALA A 25 -8.27 12.37 4.67
N PRO A 26 -8.35 11.04 4.87
CA PRO A 26 -7.65 10.38 5.99
C PRO A 26 -6.13 10.56 5.98
N LEU A 27 -5.52 10.83 4.81
CA LEU A 27 -4.08 11.09 4.69
C LEU A 27 -3.69 12.53 5.03
N ALA A 28 -4.62 13.48 4.98
CA ALA A 28 -4.31 14.90 5.19
C ALA A 28 -3.66 15.19 6.56
N PRO A 29 -4.08 14.56 7.69
CA PRO A 29 -3.40 14.72 8.97
C PRO A 29 -1.97 14.16 9.01
N HIS A 30 -1.52 13.39 8.02
CA HIS A 30 -0.20 12.76 8.01
C HIS A 30 0.72 13.29 6.92
N VAL A 31 0.21 13.60 5.72
CA VAL A 31 1.04 13.90 4.54
C VAL A 31 0.68 15.20 3.83
N SER A 32 0.12 16.17 4.56
CA SER A 32 -0.10 17.54 4.10
C SER A 32 1.01 18.51 4.55
N GLU A 33 0.96 19.75 4.07
CA GLU A 33 1.84 20.82 4.56
C GLU A 33 1.62 21.11 6.05
N ALA A 34 0.36 21.11 6.52
CA ALA A 34 0.03 21.28 7.93
C ALA A 34 0.56 20.12 8.78
N ALA A 35 0.47 18.88 8.27
CA ALA A 35 1.05 17.71 8.93
C ALA A 35 2.58 17.82 9.03
N LEU A 36 3.25 18.36 8.00
CA LEU A 36 4.69 18.63 8.05
C LEU A 36 5.03 19.70 9.08
N MET A 37 4.23 20.77 9.19
CA MET A 37 4.39 21.79 10.24
C MET A 37 4.25 21.17 11.63
N ARG A 38 3.16 20.43 11.89
CA ARG A 38 2.94 19.72 13.17
C ARG A 38 4.10 18.77 13.50
N ALA A 39 4.55 17.98 12.54
CA ALA A 39 5.65 17.04 12.75
C ALA A 39 6.98 17.75 13.05
N ARG A 40 7.22 18.93 12.47
CA ARG A 40 8.38 19.77 12.80
C ARG A 40 8.29 20.34 14.21
N VAL A 41 7.11 20.81 14.62
CA VAL A 41 6.87 21.24 16.01
C VAL A 41 7.14 20.09 16.98
N HIS A 42 6.62 18.89 16.69
CA HIS A 42 6.87 17.68 17.49
C HIS A 42 8.37 17.41 17.67
N VAL A 43 9.15 17.39 16.60
CA VAL A 43 10.60 17.13 16.67
C VAL A 43 11.34 18.21 17.46
N GLU A 44 11.03 19.49 17.23
CA GLU A 44 11.68 20.61 17.94
C GLU A 44 11.34 20.61 19.44
N VAL A 45 10.07 20.36 19.79
CA VAL A 45 9.61 20.29 21.18
C VAL A 45 10.28 19.13 21.91
N GLU A 46 10.23 17.90 21.36
CA GLU A 46 10.85 16.75 22.02
C GLU A 46 12.36 16.90 22.10
N TYR A 47 13.01 17.55 21.11
CA TYR A 47 14.44 17.84 21.19
C TYR A 47 14.75 18.83 22.31
N LEU A 48 13.96 19.90 22.46
CA LEU A 48 14.10 20.85 23.55
C LEU A 48 13.92 20.17 24.93
N LEU A 49 12.94 19.28 25.04
CA LEU A 49 12.71 18.50 26.25
C LEU A 49 13.87 17.55 26.55
N ALA A 50 14.42 16.87 25.53
CA ALA A 50 15.58 16.00 25.68
C ALA A 50 16.85 16.79 26.08
N LEU A 51 17.04 18.01 25.56
CA LEU A 51 18.12 18.88 26.03
C LEU A 51 17.95 19.23 27.51
N ALA A 52 16.73 19.50 27.98
CA ALA A 52 16.44 19.77 29.38
C ALA A 52 16.63 18.57 30.32
N ASP A 53 16.77 17.36 29.78
CA ASP A 53 17.10 16.15 30.54
C ASP A 53 18.62 15.95 30.70
N LEU A 54 19.46 16.75 30.03
CA LEU A 54 20.91 16.76 30.22
C LEU A 54 21.30 17.60 31.45
N ASP A 55 22.10 17.02 32.34
CA ASP A 55 22.66 17.69 33.53
C ASP A 55 23.54 18.91 33.17
N GLU A 56 24.11 18.92 31.97
CA GLU A 56 25.01 19.98 31.48
C GLU A 56 24.26 21.24 31.02
N THR A 57 22.99 21.13 30.66
CA THR A 57 22.21 22.29 30.23
C THR A 57 21.56 22.99 31.42
N PRO A 58 21.41 24.32 31.40
CA PRO A 58 20.70 25.06 32.46
C PRO A 58 19.18 25.02 32.29
N LEU A 59 18.65 24.19 31.38
CA LEU A 59 17.22 24.06 31.12
C LEU A 59 16.58 23.17 32.18
N SER A 60 15.40 23.55 32.64
CA SER A 60 14.56 22.71 33.48
C SER A 60 13.11 23.05 33.25
N PHE A 61 12.28 22.03 33.02
CA PHE A 61 10.84 22.18 32.87
C PHE A 61 10.14 21.32 33.93
N SER A 62 9.18 21.93 34.64
CA SER A 62 8.22 21.21 35.46
C SER A 62 7.33 20.31 34.62
N ASP A 63 6.68 19.31 35.22
CA ASP A 63 5.79 18.40 34.50
C ASP A 63 4.65 19.14 33.77
N ALA A 64 4.18 20.26 34.34
CA ALA A 64 3.18 21.12 33.71
C ALA A 64 3.74 21.82 32.45
N GLU A 65 4.93 22.43 32.54
CA GLU A 65 5.57 23.07 31.39
C GLU A 65 5.91 22.06 30.29
N ARG A 66 6.27 20.82 30.64
CA ARG A 66 6.47 19.75 29.66
C ARG A 66 5.16 19.37 28.96
N ALA A 67 4.06 19.30 29.69
CA ALA A 67 2.74 19.04 29.11
C ALA A 67 2.30 20.19 28.19
N ASP A 68 2.48 21.44 28.61
CA ASP A 68 2.16 22.63 27.82
C ASP A 68 2.98 22.67 26.51
N LEU A 69 4.27 22.30 26.57
CA LEU A 69 5.12 22.19 25.38
C LEU A 69 4.64 21.09 24.43
N ARG A 70 4.23 19.93 24.94
CA ARG A 70 3.71 18.81 24.10
C ARG A 70 2.37 19.13 23.47
N ALA A 71 1.51 19.87 24.18
CA ALA A 71 0.23 20.34 23.64
C ALA A 71 0.40 21.10 22.31
N LEU A 72 1.54 21.77 22.09
CA LEU A 72 1.84 22.47 20.83
C LEU A 72 1.84 21.59 19.58
N TYR A 73 2.11 20.30 19.70
CA TYR A 73 1.98 19.37 18.56
C TYR A 73 0.83 18.37 18.73
N GLU A 74 0.39 18.08 19.96
CA GLU A 74 -0.72 17.16 20.24
C GLU A 74 -2.08 17.79 19.92
N GLU A 75 -2.22 19.10 20.14
CA GLU A 75 -3.45 19.88 19.91
C GLU A 75 -3.33 20.80 18.68
N PHE A 76 -2.25 20.67 17.89
CA PHE A 76 -1.98 21.51 16.72
C PHE A 76 -3.12 21.51 15.70
N ASP A 77 -3.63 22.69 15.37
CA ASP A 77 -4.81 22.86 14.54
C ASP A 77 -4.58 23.71 13.27
N ALA A 78 -5.67 24.14 12.63
CA ALA A 78 -5.61 24.94 11.41
C ALA A 78 -5.16 26.38 11.67
N ASP A 79 -5.51 26.97 12.82
CA ASP A 79 -5.11 28.33 13.18
C ASP A 79 -3.61 28.37 13.46
N ASP A 80 -3.05 27.32 14.07
CA ASP A 80 -1.61 27.13 14.25
C ASP A 80 -0.88 27.02 12.91
N ALA A 81 -1.40 26.19 12.00
CA ALA A 81 -0.83 26.04 10.66
C ALA A 81 -0.83 27.36 9.88
N ASP A 82 -1.92 28.12 9.97
CA ASP A 82 -2.05 29.45 9.37
C ASP A 82 -1.08 30.45 10.01
N LEU A 83 -0.86 30.40 11.33
CA LEU A 83 0.12 31.24 12.00
C LEU A 83 1.54 30.93 11.53
N VAL A 84 1.94 29.66 11.49
CA VAL A 84 3.24 29.24 10.93
C VAL A 84 3.37 29.74 9.50
N LYS A 85 2.32 29.64 8.68
CA LYS A 85 2.36 30.13 7.29
C LYS A 85 2.52 31.65 7.21
N ARG A 86 1.81 32.41 8.03
CA ARG A 86 1.98 33.87 8.11
C ARG A 86 3.40 34.25 8.54
N LEU A 87 3.97 33.57 9.54
CA LEU A 87 5.37 33.76 9.96
C LEU A 87 6.35 33.52 8.81
N GLU A 88 6.06 32.57 7.92
CA GLU A 88 6.88 32.30 6.73
C GLU A 88 6.79 33.42 5.69
N VAL A 89 5.58 33.83 5.30
CA VAL A 89 5.35 34.64 4.09
C VAL A 89 5.13 36.13 4.32
N GLU A 90 4.55 36.51 5.46
CA GLU A 90 4.10 37.88 5.75
C GLU A 90 4.83 38.49 6.95
N GLY A 91 5.18 37.66 7.94
CA GLY A 91 5.58 38.06 9.28
C GLY A 91 4.37 38.17 10.20
N ALA A 92 4.54 37.76 11.46
CA ALA A 92 3.51 37.75 12.50
C ALA A 92 4.17 37.82 13.89
N GLU A 93 3.40 38.17 14.92
CA GLU A 93 3.86 38.18 16.33
C GLU A 93 5.19 38.92 16.57
N GLY A 94 5.41 40.03 15.85
CA GLY A 94 6.62 40.84 15.96
C GLY A 94 7.83 40.31 15.17
N PHE A 95 7.71 39.19 14.48
CA PHE A 95 8.73 38.66 13.57
C PHE A 95 8.51 39.09 12.12
N SER A 96 9.60 39.39 11.41
CA SER A 96 9.57 39.57 9.95
C SER A 96 9.43 38.21 9.23
N ALA A 97 8.82 38.21 8.06
CA ALA A 97 8.72 37.03 7.18
C ALA A 97 10.07 36.32 7.03
N THR A 98 10.10 35.01 7.30
CA THR A 98 11.34 34.23 7.25
C THR A 98 11.72 33.83 5.82
N ASN A 99 10.75 33.67 4.92
CA ASN A 99 10.90 32.97 3.64
C ASN A 99 11.58 31.59 3.78
N HIS A 100 11.43 30.97 4.95
CA HIS A 100 12.01 29.68 5.30
C HIS A 100 11.10 28.96 6.30
N ASP A 101 10.57 27.83 5.89
CA ASP A 101 9.55 27.06 6.62
C ASP A 101 9.99 26.57 8.01
N VAL A 102 11.16 25.95 8.15
CA VAL A 102 11.67 25.50 9.47
C VAL A 102 11.91 26.68 10.41
N LYS A 103 12.38 27.82 9.90
CA LYS A 103 12.57 29.03 10.72
C LYS A 103 11.24 29.62 11.19
N ALA A 104 10.17 29.47 10.40
CA ALA A 104 8.83 29.87 10.82
C ALA A 104 8.31 28.97 11.96
N VAL A 105 8.60 27.67 11.93
CA VAL A 105 8.29 26.75 13.04
C VAL A 105 9.06 27.13 14.31
N GLU A 106 10.35 27.48 14.20
CA GLU A 106 11.13 27.97 15.34
C GLU A 106 10.48 29.23 15.95
N TYR A 107 9.99 30.16 15.13
CA TYR A 107 9.29 31.35 15.60
C TYR A 107 7.93 31.05 16.21
N PHE A 108 7.17 30.10 15.67
CA PHE A 108 5.92 29.64 16.28
C PHE A 108 6.17 29.11 17.70
N ILE A 109 7.17 28.25 17.92
CA ILE A 109 7.47 27.75 19.27
C ILE A 109 7.88 28.90 20.20
N ARG A 110 8.51 29.96 19.68
CA ARG A 110 8.86 31.15 20.47
C ARG A 110 7.65 31.99 20.90
N THR A 111 6.57 32.02 20.11
CA THR A 111 5.35 32.74 20.53
C THR A 111 4.71 32.06 21.73
N GLU A 112 4.89 30.73 21.84
CA GLU A 112 4.33 29.89 22.88
C GLU A 112 5.26 29.64 24.07
N THR A 113 6.47 30.21 24.07
CA THR A 113 7.48 29.97 25.12
C THR A 113 8.11 31.25 25.66
N PRO A 114 8.57 31.25 26.93
CA PRO A 114 9.22 32.43 27.50
C PRO A 114 10.59 32.70 26.85
N GLU A 115 11.00 33.98 26.84
CA GLU A 115 12.26 34.43 26.21
C GLU A 115 13.51 33.67 26.69
N SER A 116 13.50 33.16 27.92
CA SER A 116 14.60 32.35 28.47
C SER A 116 14.83 31.03 27.73
N VAL A 117 13.81 30.50 27.06
CA VAL A 117 13.86 29.24 26.29
C VAL A 117 14.29 29.48 24.84
N HIS A 118 14.08 30.68 24.29
CA HIS A 118 14.30 30.98 22.88
C HIS A 118 15.70 30.66 22.31
N PRO A 119 16.82 30.77 23.08
CA PRO A 119 18.14 30.37 22.61
C PRO A 119 18.33 28.85 22.44
N TRP A 120 17.44 28.05 23.02
CA TRP A 120 17.52 26.60 23.07
C TRP A 120 16.67 25.90 21.99
N ILE A 121 15.67 26.59 21.48
CA ILE A 121 14.88 26.12 20.33
C ILE A 121 15.82 26.03 19.13
N HIS A 122 15.84 24.87 18.45
CA HIS A 122 16.75 24.55 17.35
C HIS A 122 18.26 24.55 17.72
N PHE A 123 18.61 24.38 19.00
CA PHE A 123 20.00 24.45 19.46
C PHE A 123 20.90 23.40 18.79
N GLY A 124 21.93 23.84 18.06
CA GLY A 124 22.90 22.97 17.39
C GLY A 124 22.37 22.22 16.17
N LEU A 125 21.05 22.22 15.94
CA LEU A 125 20.42 21.53 14.83
C LEU A 125 20.71 22.21 13.49
N THR A 126 20.54 21.42 12.43
CA THR A 126 20.27 21.94 11.09
C THR A 126 18.82 21.65 10.72
N SER A 127 18.25 22.40 9.77
CA SER A 127 16.89 22.17 9.27
C SER A 127 16.61 20.71 8.89
N GLU A 128 17.62 19.97 8.42
CA GLU A 128 17.47 18.55 8.10
C GLU A 128 17.42 17.61 9.28
N ASP A 129 17.96 17.95 10.46
CA ASP A 129 17.71 17.14 11.66
C ASP A 129 16.19 17.11 11.93
N VAL A 130 15.53 18.26 11.78
CA VAL A 130 14.07 18.37 11.94
C VAL A 130 13.32 17.73 10.76
N ASN A 131 13.64 18.09 9.52
CA ASN A 131 12.90 17.64 8.33
C ASN A 131 12.93 16.12 8.16
N ASN A 132 14.09 15.49 8.36
CA ASN A 132 14.22 14.05 8.09
C ASN A 132 13.38 13.20 9.07
N LEU A 133 13.31 13.63 10.34
CA LEU A 133 12.50 12.99 11.37
C LEU A 133 11.01 13.31 11.17
N SER A 134 10.69 14.55 10.80
CA SER A 134 9.31 14.99 10.52
C SER A 134 8.69 14.17 9.38
N HIS A 135 9.40 14.01 8.25
CA HIS A 135 8.92 13.18 7.14
C HIS A 135 8.70 11.72 7.54
N ARG A 136 9.48 11.19 8.49
CA ARG A 136 9.35 9.80 8.94
C ARG A 136 8.20 9.61 9.91
N LEU A 137 7.93 10.58 10.77
CA LEU A 137 6.72 10.61 11.60
C LEU A 137 5.46 10.65 10.71
N MET A 138 5.48 11.51 9.69
CA MET A 138 4.41 11.63 8.70
C MET A 138 4.17 10.32 7.94
N VAL A 139 5.24 9.73 7.40
CA VAL A 139 5.16 8.47 6.64
C VAL A 139 4.69 7.34 7.53
N LYS A 140 5.28 7.16 8.71
CA LYS A 140 4.92 6.09 9.64
C LYS A 140 3.45 6.15 10.04
N GLY A 141 2.96 7.34 10.42
CA GLY A 141 1.55 7.55 10.73
C GLY A 141 0.62 7.25 9.54
N ALA A 142 0.95 7.73 8.34
CA ALA A 142 0.15 7.42 7.14
C ALA A 142 0.11 5.92 6.82
N VAL A 143 1.21 5.21 7.02
CA VAL A 143 1.30 3.77 6.78
C VAL A 143 0.48 3.00 7.81
N GLU A 144 0.69 3.26 9.10
CA GLU A 144 0.09 2.50 10.21
C GLU A 144 -1.39 2.78 10.41
N GLU A 145 -1.81 4.04 10.26
CA GLU A 145 -3.17 4.46 10.61
C GLU A 145 -4.11 4.45 9.40
N VAL A 146 -3.58 4.46 8.17
CA VAL A 146 -4.40 4.59 6.96
C VAL A 146 -4.17 3.47 5.95
N LEU A 147 -2.93 3.28 5.48
CA LEU A 147 -2.67 2.39 4.33
C LEU A 147 -2.69 0.90 4.71
N VAL A 148 -2.04 0.52 5.81
CA VAL A 148 -2.01 -0.87 6.30
C VAL A 148 -3.41 -1.36 6.68
N PRO A 149 -4.24 -0.61 7.43
CA PRO A 149 -5.63 -1.01 7.69
C PRO A 149 -6.43 -1.28 6.41
N GLU A 150 -6.32 -0.41 5.40
CA GLU A 150 -7.04 -0.60 4.13
C GLU A 150 -6.58 -1.86 3.38
N LEU A 151 -5.27 -2.14 3.37
CA LEU A 151 -4.74 -3.35 2.75
C LEU A 151 -5.16 -4.63 3.49
N ARG A 152 -5.30 -4.56 4.82
CA ARG A 152 -5.86 -5.66 5.61
C ARG A 152 -7.32 -5.90 5.23
N GLU A 153 -8.13 -4.86 5.06
CA GLU A 153 -9.51 -5.01 4.59
C GLU A 153 -9.57 -5.68 3.20
N VAL A 154 -8.72 -5.27 2.25
CA VAL A 154 -8.64 -5.92 0.93
C VAL A 154 -8.27 -7.40 1.05
N ARG A 155 -7.27 -7.74 1.89
CA ARG A 155 -6.88 -9.13 2.13
C ARG A 155 -8.02 -9.91 2.75
N ASP A 156 -8.65 -9.39 3.80
CA ASP A 156 -9.67 -10.09 4.56
C ASP A 156 -10.93 -10.35 3.70
N GLU A 157 -11.28 -9.42 2.81
CA GLU A 157 -12.34 -9.62 1.81
C GLU A 157 -11.99 -10.75 0.83
N LEU A 158 -10.74 -10.81 0.35
CA LEU A 158 -10.27 -11.92 -0.50
C LEU A 158 -10.32 -13.26 0.25
N VAL A 159 -10.00 -13.28 1.54
CA VAL A 159 -10.12 -14.48 2.38
C VAL A 159 -11.59 -14.89 2.53
N ALA A 160 -12.49 -13.93 2.75
CA ALA A 160 -13.92 -14.19 2.84
C ALA A 160 -14.46 -14.81 1.54
N LEU A 161 -14.15 -14.21 0.38
CA LEU A 161 -14.52 -14.75 -0.92
C LEU A 161 -13.88 -16.12 -1.17
N ALA A 162 -12.63 -16.32 -0.75
CA ALA A 162 -11.95 -17.60 -0.86
C ALA A 162 -12.68 -18.71 -0.10
N GLN A 163 -13.10 -18.43 1.13
CA GLN A 163 -13.80 -19.38 2.00
C GLN A 163 -15.25 -19.61 1.57
N GLU A 164 -15.96 -18.56 1.16
CA GLU A 164 -17.36 -18.64 0.72
C GLU A 164 -17.52 -19.48 -0.54
N TYR A 165 -16.58 -19.33 -1.49
CA TYR A 165 -16.65 -19.94 -2.81
C TYR A 165 -15.56 -21.01 -3.03
N ARG A 166 -15.07 -21.63 -1.95
CA ARG A 166 -13.95 -22.59 -1.97
C ARG A 166 -14.17 -23.79 -2.89
N ASP A 167 -15.42 -24.22 -3.03
CA ASP A 167 -15.84 -25.39 -3.80
C ASP A 167 -16.51 -25.06 -5.14
N VAL A 168 -16.60 -23.77 -5.53
CA VAL A 168 -17.20 -23.37 -6.81
C VAL A 168 -16.24 -23.68 -7.97
N PRO A 169 -16.51 -24.71 -8.80
CA PRO A 169 -15.60 -25.11 -9.87
C PRO A 169 -15.61 -24.08 -10.99
N MET A 170 -14.44 -23.80 -11.56
CA MET A 170 -14.29 -22.92 -12.70
C MET A 170 -13.26 -23.49 -13.69
N LEU A 171 -13.49 -23.22 -14.97
CA LEU A 171 -12.53 -23.56 -16.01
C LEU A 171 -11.31 -22.62 -15.88
N ALA A 172 -10.13 -23.19 -15.65
CA ALA A 172 -8.91 -22.39 -15.65
C ALA A 172 -8.54 -21.98 -17.08
N ARG A 173 -7.80 -20.87 -17.21
CA ARG A 173 -7.23 -20.44 -18.49
C ARG A 173 -5.73 -20.32 -18.41
N THR A 174 -5.02 -21.01 -19.31
CA THR A 174 -3.57 -20.84 -19.50
C THR A 174 -3.32 -20.40 -20.93
N HIS A 175 -2.51 -19.36 -21.13
CA HIS A 175 -2.38 -18.68 -22.44
C HIS A 175 -3.73 -18.22 -23.04
N GLY A 176 -4.72 -17.95 -22.17
CA GLY A 176 -6.09 -17.62 -22.57
C GLY A 176 -6.88 -18.81 -23.16
N GLN A 177 -6.39 -20.05 -23.03
CA GLN A 177 -7.06 -21.26 -23.51
C GLN A 177 -7.59 -22.09 -22.35
N PRO A 178 -8.69 -22.85 -22.53
CA PRO A 178 -9.18 -23.81 -21.56
C PRO A 178 -8.09 -24.73 -21.01
N ALA A 179 -8.06 -24.89 -19.69
CA ALA A 179 -7.08 -25.70 -18.98
C ALA A 179 -7.74 -26.48 -17.83
N THR A 180 -6.93 -27.27 -17.12
CA THR A 180 -7.36 -28.08 -15.97
C THR A 180 -8.14 -27.22 -14.96
N PRO A 181 -9.36 -27.63 -14.57
CA PRO A 181 -10.24 -26.86 -13.69
C PRO A 181 -9.59 -26.49 -12.35
N THR A 182 -10.10 -25.40 -11.78
CA THR A 182 -9.76 -24.88 -10.46
C THR A 182 -11.06 -24.51 -9.73
N THR A 183 -10.98 -23.85 -8.58
CA THR A 183 -12.16 -23.22 -7.95
C THR A 183 -11.99 -21.72 -7.82
N PHE A 184 -13.09 -20.98 -7.87
CA PHE A 184 -13.06 -19.52 -7.72
C PHE A 184 -12.45 -19.13 -6.38
N GLY A 185 -12.85 -19.81 -5.30
CA GLY A 185 -12.30 -19.56 -3.98
C GLY A 185 -10.80 -19.79 -3.89
N LYS A 186 -10.27 -20.83 -4.55
CA LYS A 186 -8.81 -21.06 -4.63
C LYS A 186 -8.08 -19.95 -5.39
N GLU A 187 -8.66 -19.39 -6.45
CA GLU A 187 -8.03 -18.25 -7.14
C GLU A 187 -8.03 -16.98 -6.28
N MET A 188 -9.08 -16.75 -5.47
CA MET A 188 -9.08 -15.66 -4.49
C MET A 188 -8.06 -15.90 -3.36
N ALA A 189 -7.89 -17.15 -2.92
CA ALA A 189 -6.88 -17.55 -1.93
C ALA A 189 -5.45 -17.22 -2.38
N VAL A 190 -5.15 -17.40 -3.68
CA VAL A 190 -3.85 -17.02 -4.26
C VAL A 190 -3.57 -15.53 -4.08
N TYR A 191 -4.57 -14.68 -4.34
CA TYR A 191 -4.44 -13.23 -4.15
C TYR A 191 -4.33 -12.86 -2.68
N ALA A 192 -5.19 -13.41 -1.80
CA ALA A 192 -5.12 -13.19 -0.36
C ALA A 192 -3.73 -13.50 0.21
N ALA A 193 -3.16 -14.66 -0.13
CA ALA A 193 -1.84 -15.07 0.33
C ALA A 193 -0.71 -14.16 -0.22
N ARG A 194 -0.82 -13.70 -1.47
CA ARG A 194 0.15 -12.76 -2.07
C ARG A 194 0.06 -11.38 -1.42
N VAL A 195 -1.14 -10.88 -1.14
CA VAL A 195 -1.35 -9.61 -0.42
C VAL A 195 -0.81 -9.71 1.00
N GLY A 196 -1.10 -10.80 1.74
CA GLY A 196 -0.58 -11.02 3.09
C GLY A 196 0.95 -10.97 3.15
N ARG A 197 1.65 -11.69 2.25
CA ARG A 197 3.12 -11.62 2.16
C ARG A 197 3.64 -10.24 1.75
N ALA A 198 2.92 -9.51 0.91
CA ALA A 198 3.31 -8.16 0.51
C ALA A 198 3.10 -7.15 1.64
N LEU A 199 2.02 -7.30 2.42
CA LEU A 199 1.73 -6.50 3.60
C LEU A 199 2.81 -6.66 4.67
N ALA A 200 3.23 -7.89 4.97
CA ALA A 200 4.32 -8.14 5.92
C ALA A 200 5.63 -7.46 5.51
N ARG A 201 5.89 -7.28 4.21
CA ARG A 201 7.05 -6.51 3.72
C ARG A 201 6.91 -5.01 3.95
N ILE A 202 5.70 -4.47 3.85
CA ILE A 202 5.42 -3.06 4.16
C ILE A 202 5.64 -2.82 5.65
N GLU A 203 5.08 -3.68 6.51
CA GLU A 203 5.23 -3.59 7.96
C GLU A 203 6.71 -3.66 8.36
N ALA A 204 7.46 -4.65 7.86
CA ALA A 204 8.89 -4.77 8.12
C ALA A 204 9.70 -3.55 7.63
N ALA A 205 9.37 -3.00 6.45
CA ALA A 205 10.04 -1.80 5.93
C ALA A 205 9.68 -0.54 6.74
N ASN A 206 8.45 -0.45 7.23
CA ASN A 206 7.98 0.65 8.07
C ASN A 206 8.61 0.61 9.48
N ASP A 207 8.83 -0.58 10.03
CA ASP A 207 9.56 -0.78 11.30
C ASP A 207 11.05 -0.44 11.17
N ALA A 208 11.63 -0.63 9.97
CA ALA A 208 13.02 -0.32 9.67
C ALA A 208 13.26 1.16 9.26
N ILE A 209 12.26 2.04 9.38
CA ILE A 209 12.44 3.46 9.12
C ILE A 209 13.48 4.03 10.11
N SER A 210 14.45 4.77 9.58
CA SER A 210 15.62 5.20 10.34
C SER A 210 15.78 6.71 10.31
N GLY A 211 16.14 7.37 11.41
CA GLY A 211 16.32 8.82 11.51
C GLY A 211 17.77 9.22 11.75
N LYS A 212 18.11 10.49 11.49
CA LYS A 212 19.40 11.06 11.91
C LYS A 212 19.21 12.35 12.72
N LEU A 213 20.12 12.59 13.65
CA LEU A 213 20.36 13.89 14.27
C LEU A 213 21.87 14.07 14.42
N ALA A 214 22.47 14.97 13.64
CA ALA A 214 23.93 15.12 13.63
C ALA A 214 24.43 16.51 13.18
N GLY A 215 23.53 17.50 13.09
CA GLY A 215 23.86 18.87 12.71
C GLY A 215 24.20 19.03 11.24
N ALA A 216 24.80 20.18 10.91
CA ALA A 216 24.91 20.71 9.55
C ALA A 216 25.60 19.79 8.52
N SER A 217 26.52 18.92 8.92
CA SER A 217 27.26 18.05 8.00
C SER A 217 27.39 16.61 8.49
N GLY A 218 26.60 16.23 9.50
CA GLY A 218 26.65 14.87 10.06
C GLY A 218 27.78 14.63 11.05
N THR A 219 28.29 15.69 11.70
CA THR A 219 29.52 15.64 12.51
C THR A 219 29.36 16.14 13.94
N TYR A 220 28.16 16.59 14.33
CA TYR A 220 27.90 17.17 15.66
C TYR A 220 28.76 18.41 15.98
N ALA A 221 29.32 19.07 14.96
CA ALA A 221 30.34 20.10 15.16
C ALA A 221 29.84 21.29 16.01
N ALA A 222 28.60 21.73 15.80
CA ALA A 222 28.00 22.81 16.59
C ALA A 222 27.74 22.37 18.03
N HIS A 223 27.19 21.16 18.22
CA HIS A 223 26.95 20.54 19.52
C HIS A 223 28.22 20.42 20.35
N VAL A 224 29.27 19.80 19.79
CA VAL A 224 30.57 19.60 20.46
C VAL A 224 31.28 20.92 20.74
N ALA A 225 31.12 21.94 19.89
CA ALA A 225 31.72 23.25 20.13
C ALA A 225 31.09 23.96 21.34
N ALA A 226 29.81 23.73 21.62
CA ALA A 226 29.10 24.35 22.73
C ALA A 226 29.21 23.53 24.03
N TYR A 227 29.12 22.20 23.93
CA TYR A 227 29.14 21.26 25.05
C TYR A 227 30.02 20.04 24.70
N PRO A 228 31.35 20.15 24.82
CA PRO A 228 32.29 19.09 24.43
C PRO A 228 32.26 17.85 25.34
N GLU A 229 31.70 17.97 26.55
CA GLU A 229 31.59 16.91 27.55
C GLU A 229 30.39 15.97 27.34
N VAL A 230 29.36 16.41 26.62
CA VAL A 230 28.15 15.61 26.34
C VAL A 230 28.46 14.56 25.27
N ASP A 231 28.04 13.31 25.51
CA ASP A 231 28.09 12.26 24.47
C ASP A 231 26.95 12.44 23.46
N TRP A 232 27.18 13.35 22.51
CA TRP A 232 26.20 13.68 21.47
C TRP A 232 25.80 12.49 20.57
N ARG A 233 26.62 11.44 20.49
CA ARG A 233 26.29 10.24 19.72
C ARG A 233 25.32 9.34 20.49
N ALA A 234 25.48 9.24 21.80
CA ALA A 234 24.52 8.57 22.67
C ALA A 234 23.20 9.35 22.71
N PHE A 235 23.26 10.67 22.95
CA PHE A 235 22.10 11.56 22.94
C PHE A 235 21.29 11.42 21.64
N SER A 236 21.96 11.51 20.48
CA SER A 236 21.28 11.41 19.18
C SER A 236 20.60 10.05 18.98
N ARG A 237 21.26 8.95 19.38
CA ARG A 237 20.67 7.61 19.30
C ARG A 237 19.42 7.51 20.17
N GLU A 238 19.50 7.95 21.42
CA GLU A 238 18.38 7.91 22.36
C GLU A 238 17.21 8.77 21.88
N PHE A 239 17.48 9.99 21.41
CA PHE A 239 16.46 10.88 20.86
C PHE A 239 15.79 10.32 19.60
N VAL A 240 16.55 9.79 18.64
CA VAL A 240 15.95 9.20 17.43
C VAL A 240 15.14 7.95 17.78
N SER A 241 15.62 7.14 18.71
CA SER A 241 14.89 5.95 19.17
C SER A 241 13.65 6.30 20.00
N SER A 242 13.63 7.41 20.74
CA SER A 242 12.43 7.85 21.48
C SER A 242 11.30 8.28 20.54
N LEU A 243 11.62 8.67 19.31
CA LEU A 243 10.65 8.92 18.23
C LEU A 243 10.21 7.64 17.49
N GLY A 244 10.71 6.47 17.90
CA GLY A 244 10.35 5.18 17.31
C GLY A 244 11.11 4.83 16.03
N PHE A 245 12.29 5.41 15.80
CA PHE A 245 13.11 5.14 14.60
C PHE A 245 14.44 4.45 14.94
N GLU A 246 14.96 3.68 13.97
CA GLU A 246 16.35 3.25 14.01
C GLU A 246 17.30 4.46 13.84
N HIS A 247 18.44 4.47 14.52
CA HIS A 247 19.37 5.61 14.42
C HIS A 247 20.43 5.41 13.31
N THR A 248 20.39 6.28 12.31
CA THR A 248 21.41 6.40 11.27
C THR A 248 22.62 7.19 11.76
N ALA A 249 23.63 6.47 12.25
CA ALA A 249 24.82 7.07 12.85
C ALA A 249 25.77 7.78 11.87
N LEU A 250 25.72 7.42 10.58
CA LEU A 250 26.59 7.98 9.53
C LEU A 250 25.72 8.61 8.45
N ALA A 251 25.59 9.93 8.51
CA ALA A 251 24.82 10.72 7.56
C ALA A 251 25.65 11.93 7.10
N THR A 252 25.22 12.57 6.02
CA THR A 252 25.72 13.90 5.65
C THR A 252 24.84 14.96 6.32
N GLN A 253 24.52 16.06 5.63
CA GLN A 253 23.47 16.96 6.11
C GLN A 253 22.08 16.30 6.06
N VAL A 254 21.85 15.36 5.13
CA VAL A 254 20.58 14.63 4.97
C VAL A 254 20.71 13.21 5.49
N ASN A 255 19.59 12.64 5.94
CA ASN A 255 19.50 11.19 6.16
C ASN A 255 19.44 10.48 4.79
N PRO A 256 20.31 9.50 4.49
CA PRO A 256 20.12 8.67 3.30
C PRO A 256 18.73 8.05 3.31
N CYS A 257 18.00 8.18 2.21
CA CYS A 257 16.59 7.79 2.13
C CYS A 257 16.41 6.34 1.61
N ASP A 258 17.38 5.46 1.87
CA ASP A 258 17.34 4.05 1.49
C ASP A 258 16.22 3.29 2.23
N ASP A 259 15.90 3.72 3.46
CA ASP A 259 14.78 3.24 4.25
C ASP A 259 13.44 3.55 3.57
N LEU A 260 13.24 4.80 3.13
CA LEU A 260 12.06 5.21 2.39
C LEU A 260 11.96 4.52 1.03
N ALA A 261 13.08 4.35 0.31
CA ALA A 261 13.09 3.62 -0.96
C ALA A 261 12.65 2.16 -0.77
N SER A 262 13.13 1.50 0.29
CA SER A 262 12.72 0.13 0.64
C SER A 262 11.22 0.04 0.94
N LEU A 263 10.67 1.02 1.66
CA LEU A 263 9.22 1.11 1.91
C LEU A 263 8.44 1.33 0.61
N PHE A 264 8.89 2.21 -0.28
CA PHE A 264 8.23 2.45 -1.56
C PHE A 264 8.22 1.20 -2.45
N ASP A 265 9.29 0.42 -2.44
CA ASP A 265 9.37 -0.86 -3.14
C ASP A 265 8.42 -1.91 -2.55
N ALA A 266 8.24 -1.93 -1.22
CA ALA A 266 7.25 -2.78 -0.58
C ALA A 266 5.81 -2.44 -1.03
N PHE A 267 5.47 -1.14 -1.10
CA PHE A 267 4.19 -0.68 -1.63
C PHE A 267 4.00 -1.03 -3.11
N ARG A 268 5.04 -0.88 -3.94
CA ARG A 268 4.98 -1.33 -5.35
C ARG A 268 4.68 -2.83 -5.44
N GLY A 269 5.27 -3.61 -4.53
CA GLY A 269 5.03 -5.04 -4.39
C GLY A 269 3.56 -5.40 -4.19
N VAL A 270 2.86 -4.75 -3.24
CA VAL A 270 1.43 -5.03 -3.01
C VAL A 270 0.56 -4.46 -4.14
N ASN A 271 0.88 -3.27 -4.64
CA ASN A 271 0.17 -2.64 -5.76
C ASN A 271 0.17 -3.54 -7.00
N ASN A 272 1.30 -4.21 -7.29
CA ASN A 272 1.39 -5.14 -8.42
C ASN A 272 0.53 -6.40 -8.23
N VAL A 273 0.32 -6.86 -7.00
CA VAL A 273 -0.59 -7.99 -6.73
C VAL A 273 -2.04 -7.56 -6.96
N ILE A 274 -2.41 -6.36 -6.51
CA ILE A 274 -3.77 -5.84 -6.69
C ILE A 274 -4.03 -5.48 -8.17
N LEU A 275 -3.05 -4.93 -8.89
CA LEU A 275 -3.16 -4.69 -10.33
C LEU A 275 -3.42 -5.97 -11.13
N ASP A 276 -2.82 -7.08 -10.71
CA ASP A 276 -3.01 -8.40 -11.30
C ASP A 276 -4.45 -8.89 -11.04
N LEU A 277 -4.91 -8.75 -9.79
CA LEU A 277 -6.30 -9.02 -9.40
C LEU A 277 -7.31 -8.17 -10.18
N ASP A 278 -7.10 -6.85 -10.29
CA ASP A 278 -8.01 -5.94 -10.98
C ASP A 278 -8.20 -6.36 -12.45
N ARG A 279 -7.15 -6.86 -13.10
CA ARG A 279 -7.17 -7.35 -14.49
C ARG A 279 -7.87 -8.70 -14.62
N ASP A 280 -7.61 -9.63 -13.71
CA ASP A 280 -8.30 -10.92 -13.68
C ASP A 280 -9.79 -10.73 -13.38
N ALA A 281 -10.14 -9.88 -12.40
CA ALA A 281 -11.53 -9.54 -12.09
C ALA A 281 -12.24 -8.92 -13.30
N TRP A 282 -11.57 -8.03 -14.04
CA TRP A 282 -12.09 -7.48 -15.29
C TRP A 282 -12.38 -8.57 -16.32
N LEU A 283 -11.46 -9.54 -16.49
CA LEU A 283 -11.64 -10.68 -17.39
C LEU A 283 -12.77 -11.60 -16.94
N TYR A 284 -12.88 -11.91 -15.64
CA TYR A 284 -13.99 -12.71 -15.12
C TYR A 284 -15.34 -12.01 -15.30
N VAL A 285 -15.41 -10.69 -15.14
CA VAL A 285 -16.64 -9.93 -15.47
C VAL A 285 -16.92 -10.00 -16.98
N SER A 286 -15.90 -9.86 -17.83
CA SER A 286 -16.05 -9.97 -19.29
C SER A 286 -16.54 -11.35 -19.73
N ASP A 287 -16.05 -12.41 -19.10
CA ASP A 287 -16.45 -13.81 -19.34
C ASP A 287 -17.80 -14.15 -18.68
N ARG A 288 -18.41 -13.20 -17.94
CA ARG A 288 -19.66 -13.34 -17.17
C ARG A 288 -19.56 -14.30 -15.98
N TYR A 289 -18.34 -14.64 -15.58
CA TYR A 289 -18.04 -15.41 -14.37
C TYR A 289 -18.38 -14.60 -13.12
N LEU A 290 -18.22 -13.28 -13.17
CA LEU A 290 -18.64 -12.39 -12.10
C LEU A 290 -19.84 -11.56 -12.55
N GLY A 291 -20.96 -11.74 -11.86
CA GLY A 291 -22.08 -10.81 -11.88
C GLY A 291 -21.81 -9.63 -10.96
N GLN A 292 -22.62 -8.58 -11.07
CA GLN A 292 -22.65 -7.49 -10.10
C GLN A 292 -24.08 -7.33 -9.59
N GLU A 293 -24.27 -7.29 -8.27
CA GLU A 293 -25.57 -6.94 -7.70
C GLU A 293 -25.94 -5.50 -8.10
N ALA A 294 -27.09 -5.33 -8.76
CA ALA A 294 -27.55 -4.00 -9.16
C ALA A 294 -28.06 -3.24 -7.92
N VAL A 295 -27.33 -2.20 -7.51
CA VAL A 295 -27.81 -1.26 -6.50
C VAL A 295 -28.93 -0.41 -7.12
N GLU A 296 -30.11 -0.39 -6.49
CA GLU A 296 -31.27 0.37 -6.97
C GLU A 296 -30.93 1.87 -7.08
N GLY A 297 -30.82 2.40 -8.32
CA GLY A 297 -30.56 3.81 -8.60
C GLY A 297 -29.21 4.16 -9.25
N GLU A 298 -28.26 3.22 -9.37
CA GLU A 298 -27.01 3.47 -10.10
C GLU A 298 -27.21 3.38 -11.63
N THR A 299 -26.76 4.40 -12.37
CA THR A 299 -26.82 4.39 -13.84
C THR A 299 -25.52 3.81 -14.41
N GLY A 300 -25.49 2.50 -14.69
CA GLY A 300 -24.28 1.80 -15.16
C GLY A 300 -23.81 2.20 -16.59
N SER A 301 -24.73 2.65 -17.44
CA SER A 301 -24.43 3.22 -18.76
C SER A 301 -25.46 4.28 -19.12
N SER A 302 -25.01 5.40 -19.69
CA SER A 302 -25.88 6.50 -20.13
C SER A 302 -26.85 6.11 -21.26
N THR A 303 -26.67 4.95 -21.90
CA THR A 303 -27.49 4.47 -23.03
C THR A 303 -27.98 3.04 -22.92
N MET A 304 -27.39 2.19 -22.05
CA MET A 304 -27.73 0.76 -21.91
C MET A 304 -28.10 0.40 -20.46
N PRO A 305 -29.39 0.40 -20.08
CA PRO A 305 -29.84 0.27 -18.68
C PRO A 305 -29.48 -1.04 -17.97
N HIS A 306 -29.10 -2.09 -18.73
CA HIS A 306 -28.73 -3.41 -18.19
C HIS A 306 -27.21 -3.61 -18.07
N LYS A 307 -26.39 -2.65 -18.52
CA LYS A 307 -24.94 -2.79 -18.55
C LYS A 307 -24.34 -2.42 -17.21
N VAL A 308 -23.80 -3.41 -16.51
CA VAL A 308 -22.98 -3.20 -15.32
C VAL A 308 -21.51 -3.36 -15.69
N ASN A 309 -20.67 -2.37 -15.37
CA ASN A 309 -19.26 -2.30 -15.78
C ASN A 309 -18.36 -2.45 -14.54
N PRO A 310 -17.18 -3.09 -14.65
CA PRO A 310 -16.21 -3.23 -13.56
C PRO A 310 -15.44 -1.92 -13.28
N ILE A 311 -16.13 -0.79 -13.19
CA ILE A 311 -15.50 0.56 -13.10
C ILE A 311 -14.66 0.75 -11.85
N ASP A 312 -14.95 0.01 -10.79
CA ASP A 312 -14.20 0.09 -9.54
C ASP A 312 -12.82 -0.56 -9.72
N PHE A 313 -12.72 -1.75 -10.33
CA PHE A 313 -11.45 -2.37 -10.70
C PHE A 313 -10.67 -1.54 -11.72
N GLU A 314 -11.34 -0.98 -12.75
CA GLU A 314 -10.68 -0.10 -13.74
C GLU A 314 -10.12 1.18 -13.10
N ASN A 315 -10.83 1.74 -12.11
CA ASN A 315 -10.37 2.91 -11.36
C ASN A 315 -9.17 2.57 -10.46
N SER A 316 -9.21 1.40 -9.82
CA SER A 316 -8.09 0.89 -9.05
C SER A 316 -6.87 0.72 -9.93
N GLU A 317 -7.00 0.01 -11.06
CA GLU A 317 -5.90 -0.26 -11.98
C GLU A 317 -5.17 1.03 -12.39
N GLY A 318 -5.93 2.06 -12.76
CA GLY A 318 -5.36 3.35 -13.14
C GLY A 318 -4.62 4.06 -11.99
N ASN A 319 -5.19 4.06 -10.78
CA ASN A 319 -4.59 4.71 -9.63
C ASN A 319 -3.35 3.95 -9.12
N LEU A 320 -3.39 2.62 -9.03
CA LEU A 320 -2.24 1.83 -8.59
C LEU A 320 -1.09 1.91 -9.60
N SER A 321 -1.39 1.96 -10.90
CA SER A 321 -0.37 2.21 -11.94
C SER A 321 0.29 3.58 -11.76
N LYS A 322 -0.50 4.62 -11.46
CA LYS A 322 0.03 5.96 -11.18
C LYS A 322 0.86 6.00 -9.89
N ALA A 323 0.38 5.37 -8.82
CA ALA A 323 1.10 5.24 -7.56
C ALA A 323 2.45 4.58 -7.79
N ASN A 324 2.51 3.47 -8.53
CA ASN A 324 3.76 2.77 -8.82
C ASN A 324 4.73 3.60 -9.65
N SER A 325 4.24 4.41 -10.59
CA SER A 325 5.07 5.36 -11.34
C SER A 325 5.73 6.37 -10.39
N ASP A 326 4.96 6.92 -9.45
CA ASP A 326 5.45 7.92 -8.50
C ASP A 326 6.40 7.30 -7.47
N LEU A 327 6.05 6.14 -6.91
CA LEU A 327 6.87 5.41 -5.94
C LEU A 327 8.21 4.99 -6.56
N THR A 328 8.24 4.58 -7.83
CA THR A 328 9.49 4.27 -8.55
C THR A 328 10.35 5.54 -8.66
N PHE A 329 9.77 6.64 -9.14
CA PHE A 329 10.49 7.90 -9.25
C PHE A 329 11.02 8.39 -7.90
N LEU A 330 10.19 8.31 -6.84
CA LEU A 330 10.57 8.71 -5.49
C LEU A 330 11.76 7.87 -5.00
N ALA A 331 11.68 6.54 -5.06
CA ALA A 331 12.74 5.63 -4.61
C ALA A 331 14.06 5.89 -5.32
N ASP A 332 14.03 6.08 -6.64
CA ASP A 332 15.22 6.35 -7.45
C ASP A 332 15.82 7.73 -7.15
N TYR A 333 14.98 8.75 -6.92
CA TYR A 333 15.44 10.13 -6.82
C TYR A 333 15.98 10.49 -5.43
N VAL A 334 15.28 10.09 -4.36
CA VAL A 334 15.61 10.58 -3.00
C VAL A 334 16.88 9.97 -2.40
N THR A 335 17.41 8.92 -3.02
CA THR A 335 18.63 8.20 -2.57
C THR A 335 19.92 8.83 -3.11
N THR A 336 19.83 9.79 -4.04
CA THR A 336 21.01 10.43 -4.64
C THR A 336 21.03 11.93 -4.35
N SER A 337 22.15 12.42 -3.81
CA SER A 337 22.37 13.85 -3.57
C SER A 337 23.83 14.24 -3.85
N ARG A 338 24.06 15.42 -4.41
CA ARG A 338 25.41 15.89 -4.75
C ARG A 338 26.19 16.26 -3.47
N LEU A 339 27.38 15.68 -3.30
CA LEU A 339 28.27 15.93 -2.15
C LEU A 339 27.55 15.70 -0.81
N GLN A 340 27.69 16.60 0.16
CA GLN A 340 27.03 16.49 1.47
C GLN A 340 25.53 16.73 1.40
N ARG A 341 25.03 17.45 0.38
CA ARG A 341 23.66 17.47 -0.11
C ARG A 341 23.49 18.53 -1.20
N ASP A 342 22.45 18.36 -2.01
CA ASP A 342 21.71 19.44 -2.64
C ASP A 342 20.25 19.45 -2.15
N LEU A 343 19.46 20.46 -2.51
CA LEU A 343 18.09 20.67 -2.00
C LEU A 343 16.99 20.15 -2.93
N SER A 344 17.35 19.44 -4.02
CA SER A 344 16.35 18.97 -5.00
C SER A 344 15.39 17.93 -4.43
N ASP A 345 15.80 17.21 -3.38
CA ASP A 345 14.99 16.22 -2.68
C ASP A 345 13.83 16.85 -1.88
N SER A 346 13.99 18.09 -1.41
CA SER A 346 12.99 18.77 -0.56
C SER A 346 11.63 18.90 -1.24
N THR A 347 11.59 19.34 -2.50
CA THR A 347 10.33 19.45 -3.25
C THR A 347 9.79 18.07 -3.63
N VAL A 348 10.67 17.09 -3.89
CA VAL A 348 10.29 15.74 -4.28
C VAL A 348 9.60 15.00 -3.13
N LYS A 349 10.13 15.08 -1.90
CA LYS A 349 9.53 14.43 -0.71
C LYS A 349 8.12 14.94 -0.38
N ARG A 350 7.76 16.16 -0.78
CA ARG A 350 6.39 16.70 -0.64
C ARG A 350 5.36 15.94 -1.49
N ASN A 351 5.79 15.09 -2.42
CA ASN A 351 4.92 14.28 -3.27
C ASN A 351 4.71 12.85 -2.74
N ILE A 352 5.31 12.47 -1.60
CA ILE A 352 5.09 11.14 -0.99
C ILE A 352 3.59 10.93 -0.71
N GLY A 353 2.92 11.95 -0.17
CA GLY A 353 1.48 11.89 0.10
C GLY A 353 0.64 11.66 -1.14
N ALA A 354 1.03 12.20 -2.30
CA ALA A 354 0.31 12.00 -3.55
C ALA A 354 0.42 10.54 -4.04
N ALA A 355 1.59 9.92 -3.90
CA ALA A 355 1.77 8.51 -4.22
C ALA A 355 0.92 7.60 -3.31
N PHE A 356 0.92 7.88 -2.00
CA PHE A 356 0.09 7.19 -1.02
C PHE A 356 -1.41 7.40 -1.26
N ALA A 357 -1.83 8.59 -1.68
CA ALA A 357 -3.21 8.90 -2.01
C ALA A 357 -3.71 8.09 -3.21
N HIS A 358 -2.89 7.96 -4.26
CA HIS A 358 -3.22 7.06 -5.38
C HIS A 358 -3.32 5.60 -4.93
N SER A 359 -2.40 5.11 -4.10
CA SER A 359 -2.49 3.78 -3.50
C SER A 359 -3.80 3.59 -2.72
N LEU A 360 -4.14 4.51 -1.82
CA LEU A 360 -5.36 4.46 -1.00
C LEU A 360 -6.63 4.46 -1.85
N ILE A 361 -6.68 5.27 -2.92
CA ILE A 361 -7.81 5.26 -3.85
C ILE A 361 -7.92 3.88 -4.52
N GLY A 362 -6.79 3.30 -4.94
CA GLY A 362 -6.75 1.97 -5.52
C GLY A 362 -7.32 0.91 -4.58
N TYR A 363 -6.82 0.85 -3.35
CA TYR A 363 -7.27 -0.13 -2.35
C TYR A 363 -8.77 0.00 -2.06
N LYS A 364 -9.26 1.23 -1.85
CA LYS A 364 -10.70 1.53 -1.66
C LYS A 364 -11.54 1.10 -2.84
N LYS A 365 -11.00 1.17 -4.06
CA LYS A 365 -11.70 0.85 -5.29
C LYS A 365 -11.70 -0.64 -5.57
N THR A 366 -10.59 -1.34 -5.34
CA THR A 366 -10.59 -2.81 -5.34
C THR A 366 -11.58 -3.34 -4.31
N LEU A 367 -11.56 -2.85 -3.06
CA LEU A 367 -12.50 -3.29 -2.02
C LEU A 367 -13.96 -3.06 -2.42
N ALA A 368 -14.27 -1.89 -2.99
CA ALA A 368 -15.61 -1.60 -3.51
C ALA A 368 -16.01 -2.51 -4.69
N GLY A 369 -15.06 -2.92 -5.52
CA GLY A 369 -15.27 -3.89 -6.59
C GLY A 369 -15.54 -5.29 -6.05
N LEU A 370 -14.72 -5.76 -5.10
CA LEU A 370 -14.85 -7.06 -4.46
C LEU A 370 -16.22 -7.21 -3.77
N GLY A 371 -16.64 -6.20 -2.99
CA GLY A 371 -17.94 -6.22 -2.32
C GLY A 371 -19.18 -6.13 -3.22
N LYS A 372 -19.02 -6.06 -4.55
CA LYS A 372 -20.13 -6.03 -5.52
C LYS A 372 -20.19 -7.27 -6.40
N VAL A 373 -19.11 -8.02 -6.50
CA VAL A 373 -19.03 -9.16 -7.43
C VAL A 373 -19.54 -10.44 -6.79
N VAL A 374 -20.29 -11.22 -7.55
CA VAL A 374 -20.78 -12.53 -7.14
C VAL A 374 -20.49 -13.54 -8.25
N PRO A 375 -19.86 -14.69 -7.96
CA PRO A 375 -19.66 -15.76 -8.92
C PRO A 375 -20.97 -16.24 -9.56
N ASN A 376 -20.99 -16.34 -10.88
CA ASN A 376 -22.09 -16.91 -11.64
C ASN A 376 -21.84 -18.39 -11.87
N GLU A 377 -22.18 -19.19 -10.87
CA GLU A 377 -21.99 -20.66 -10.89
C GLU A 377 -22.64 -21.33 -12.12
N HIS A 378 -23.75 -20.77 -12.63
CA HIS A 378 -24.41 -21.34 -13.79
C HIS A 378 -23.54 -21.23 -15.04
N VAL A 379 -22.96 -20.05 -15.30
CA VAL A 379 -22.07 -19.82 -16.45
C VAL A 379 -20.77 -20.61 -16.29
N MET A 380 -20.20 -20.64 -15.09
CA MET A 380 -18.98 -21.41 -14.82
C MET A 380 -19.21 -22.92 -15.05
N ARG A 381 -20.35 -23.46 -14.60
CA ARG A 381 -20.72 -24.86 -14.81
C ARG A 381 -20.99 -25.17 -16.29
N GLU A 382 -21.71 -24.30 -16.99
CA GLU A 382 -21.97 -24.44 -18.43
C GLU A 382 -20.66 -24.50 -19.23
N GLU A 383 -19.69 -23.62 -18.95
CA GLU A 383 -18.41 -23.64 -19.68
C GLU A 383 -17.56 -24.88 -19.38
N LEU A 384 -17.63 -25.42 -18.16
CA LEU A 384 -17.00 -26.70 -17.80
C LEU A 384 -17.65 -27.87 -18.54
N ASP A 385 -18.99 -27.94 -18.56
CA ASP A 385 -19.75 -28.99 -19.23
C ASP A 385 -19.51 -28.98 -20.76
N ASP A 386 -19.35 -27.79 -21.35
CA ASP A 386 -19.05 -27.59 -22.77
C ASP A 386 -17.58 -27.87 -23.14
N THR A 387 -16.70 -28.13 -22.16
CA THR A 387 -15.26 -28.36 -22.40
C THR A 387 -14.76 -29.72 -21.89
N PRO A 388 -15.37 -30.85 -22.28
CA PRO A 388 -15.02 -32.17 -21.72
C PRO A 388 -13.59 -32.62 -22.04
N ALA A 389 -12.95 -32.06 -23.08
CA ALA A 389 -11.57 -32.41 -23.45
C ALA A 389 -10.54 -32.21 -22.31
N ILE A 390 -10.85 -31.36 -21.31
CA ILE A 390 -9.92 -31.08 -20.20
C ILE A 390 -9.69 -32.27 -19.26
N ILE A 391 -10.60 -33.26 -19.21
CA ILE A 391 -10.36 -34.48 -18.41
C ILE A 391 -9.29 -35.38 -19.04
N GLY A 392 -8.91 -35.11 -20.29
CA GLY A 392 -7.91 -35.89 -21.00
C GLY A 392 -6.58 -35.99 -20.25
N GLU A 393 -6.19 -34.94 -19.50
CA GLU A 393 -5.02 -35.00 -18.61
C GLU A 393 -5.18 -36.04 -17.50
N ALA A 394 -6.33 -36.03 -16.80
CA ALA A 394 -6.63 -37.01 -15.76
C ALA A 394 -6.62 -38.44 -16.31
N VAL A 395 -7.30 -38.64 -17.45
CA VAL A 395 -7.36 -39.93 -18.14
C VAL A 395 -5.97 -40.45 -18.46
N GLN A 396 -5.13 -39.68 -19.16
CA GLN A 396 -3.79 -40.16 -19.50
C GLN A 396 -2.95 -40.45 -18.24
N THR A 397 -3.18 -39.74 -17.14
CA THR A 397 -2.41 -39.89 -15.91
C THR A 397 -2.79 -41.17 -15.18
N ILE A 398 -4.09 -41.48 -15.10
CA ILE A 398 -4.60 -42.76 -14.57
C ILE A 398 -4.10 -43.92 -15.43
N LEU A 399 -4.14 -43.82 -16.76
CA LEU A 399 -3.64 -44.90 -17.62
C LEU A 399 -2.12 -45.10 -17.50
N ARG A 400 -1.35 -44.04 -17.29
CA ARG A 400 0.08 -44.16 -16.96
C ARG A 400 0.31 -44.89 -15.64
N ARG A 401 -0.52 -44.65 -14.62
CA ARG A 401 -0.48 -45.38 -13.33
C ARG A 401 -0.70 -46.88 -13.55
N GLU A 402 -1.60 -47.26 -14.44
CA GLU A 402 -1.85 -48.66 -14.82
C GLU A 402 -0.80 -49.27 -15.75
N GLY A 403 0.20 -48.49 -16.19
CA GLY A 403 1.29 -48.96 -17.04
C GLY A 403 1.03 -48.85 -18.55
N ASP A 404 0.00 -48.11 -18.99
CA ASP A 404 -0.24 -47.87 -20.41
C ASP A 404 0.82 -46.91 -21.01
N THR A 405 1.72 -47.48 -21.79
CA THR A 405 2.79 -46.73 -22.48
C THR A 405 2.29 -45.81 -23.61
N GLN A 406 1.03 -45.94 -24.03
CA GLN A 406 0.39 -45.16 -25.09
C GLN A 406 -0.69 -44.20 -24.58
N ALA A 407 -0.86 -44.06 -23.26
CA ALA A 407 -1.90 -43.26 -22.62
C ALA A 407 -2.11 -41.86 -23.25
N TYR A 408 -1.03 -41.10 -23.45
CA TYR A 408 -1.09 -39.78 -24.07
C TYR A 408 -1.54 -39.82 -25.53
N GLU A 409 -1.02 -40.76 -26.32
CA GLU A 409 -1.37 -40.85 -27.74
C GLU A 409 -2.84 -41.26 -27.93
N ARG A 410 -3.41 -42.08 -27.03
CA ARG A 410 -4.85 -42.41 -27.01
C ARG A 410 -5.72 -41.17 -26.80
N VAL A 411 -5.43 -40.38 -25.76
CA VAL A 411 -6.17 -39.13 -25.48
C VAL A 411 -5.98 -38.12 -26.61
N LYS A 412 -4.78 -38.03 -27.17
CA LYS A 412 -4.49 -37.13 -28.30
C LYS A 412 -5.20 -37.56 -29.57
N GLU A 413 -5.28 -38.84 -29.91
CA GLU A 413 -6.11 -39.31 -31.02
C GLU A 413 -7.59 -39.00 -30.81
N LEU A 414 -8.07 -39.12 -29.56
CA LEU A 414 -9.44 -38.78 -29.21
C LEU A 414 -9.73 -37.27 -29.37
N THR A 415 -8.82 -36.40 -28.95
CA THR A 415 -9.04 -34.95 -28.80
C THR A 415 -8.54 -34.08 -29.96
N ARG A 416 -7.68 -34.60 -30.84
CA ARG A 416 -7.05 -33.77 -31.86
C ARG A 416 -7.99 -33.40 -33.00
N GLY A 417 -8.27 -32.12 -33.14
CA GLY A 417 -8.91 -31.54 -34.33
C GLY A 417 -10.42 -31.82 -34.45
N ARG A 418 -11.06 -32.22 -33.36
CA ARG A 418 -12.51 -32.39 -33.27
C ARG A 418 -13.02 -31.96 -31.89
N GLU A 419 -14.29 -31.55 -31.83
CA GLU A 419 -15.01 -31.44 -30.57
C GLU A 419 -15.20 -32.84 -29.99
N VAL A 420 -15.00 -32.97 -28.68
CA VAL A 420 -15.11 -34.22 -27.94
C VAL A 420 -16.27 -34.08 -26.97
N THR A 421 -16.96 -35.18 -26.71
CA THR A 421 -18.02 -35.28 -25.70
C THR A 421 -17.58 -36.22 -24.56
N LEU A 422 -18.27 -36.20 -23.43
CA LEU A 422 -18.04 -37.22 -22.38
C LEU A 422 -18.34 -38.64 -22.88
N ASP A 423 -19.31 -38.81 -23.77
CA ASP A 423 -19.62 -40.11 -24.37
C ASP A 423 -18.46 -40.65 -25.22
N ASP A 424 -17.73 -39.79 -25.94
CA ASP A 424 -16.51 -40.20 -26.64
C ASP A 424 -15.42 -40.74 -25.68
N PHE A 425 -15.32 -40.17 -24.48
CA PHE A 425 -14.44 -40.69 -23.42
C PHE A 425 -14.96 -42.00 -22.85
N HIS A 426 -16.27 -42.14 -22.63
CA HIS A 426 -16.88 -43.39 -22.17
C HIS A 426 -16.64 -44.55 -23.16
N ASP A 427 -16.76 -44.28 -24.46
CA ASP A 427 -16.44 -45.24 -25.52
C ASP A 427 -14.96 -45.64 -25.48
N LEU A 428 -14.05 -44.67 -25.32
CA LEU A 428 -12.63 -44.97 -25.12
C LEU A 428 -12.43 -45.87 -23.90
N PHE A 429 -13.08 -45.56 -22.77
CA PHE A 429 -12.91 -46.31 -21.54
C PHE A 429 -13.36 -47.75 -21.69
N ALA A 430 -14.51 -48.00 -22.34
CA ALA A 430 -15.05 -49.34 -22.59
C ALA A 430 -14.03 -50.31 -23.23
N ASP A 431 -13.18 -49.79 -24.11
CA ASP A 431 -12.18 -50.57 -24.85
C ASP A 431 -10.83 -50.76 -24.12
N LEU A 432 -10.64 -50.14 -22.94
CA LEU A 432 -9.39 -50.24 -22.18
C LEU A 432 -9.26 -51.57 -21.43
N ASP A 433 -8.06 -52.16 -21.46
CA ASP A 433 -7.67 -53.32 -20.65
C ASP A 433 -7.17 -52.85 -19.28
N VAL A 434 -8.11 -52.40 -18.44
CA VAL A 434 -7.88 -51.94 -17.05
C VAL A 434 -8.80 -52.68 -16.09
N SER A 435 -8.46 -52.68 -14.80
CA SER A 435 -9.34 -53.23 -13.75
C SER A 435 -10.70 -52.54 -13.74
N GLU A 436 -11.73 -53.21 -13.21
CA GLU A 436 -13.06 -52.62 -13.08
C GLU A 436 -13.05 -51.39 -12.15
N GLU A 437 -12.27 -51.44 -11.07
CA GLU A 437 -12.06 -50.32 -10.16
C GLU A 437 -11.49 -49.09 -10.90
N THR A 438 -10.44 -49.27 -11.71
CA THR A 438 -9.89 -48.16 -12.50
C THR A 438 -10.89 -47.66 -13.56
N ARG A 439 -11.70 -48.55 -14.14
CA ARG A 439 -12.76 -48.15 -15.08
C ARG A 439 -13.83 -47.30 -14.40
N GLU A 440 -14.24 -47.65 -13.19
CA GLU A 440 -15.18 -46.86 -12.37
C GLU A 440 -14.58 -45.48 -12.03
N GLU A 441 -13.28 -45.41 -11.68
CA GLU A 441 -12.59 -44.13 -11.47
C GLU A 441 -12.62 -43.23 -12.70
N LEU A 442 -12.34 -43.79 -13.89
CA LEU A 442 -12.37 -43.04 -15.16
C LEU A 442 -13.78 -42.55 -15.50
N LEU A 443 -14.81 -43.38 -15.30
CA LEU A 443 -16.22 -43.04 -15.53
C LEU A 443 -16.75 -41.98 -14.57
N ALA A 444 -16.14 -41.81 -13.40
CA ALA A 444 -16.51 -40.78 -12.42
C ALA A 444 -15.94 -39.38 -12.75
N LEU A 445 -15.01 -39.28 -13.72
CA LEU A 445 -14.40 -38.01 -14.11
C LEU A 445 -15.41 -37.13 -14.84
N THR A 446 -15.56 -35.90 -14.33
CA THR A 446 -16.22 -34.81 -15.04
C THR A 446 -15.37 -33.55 -14.95
N PRO A 447 -15.50 -32.60 -15.88
CA PRO A 447 -14.83 -31.31 -15.74
C PRO A 447 -15.12 -30.62 -14.40
N ALA A 448 -16.37 -30.66 -13.93
CA ALA A 448 -16.76 -30.02 -12.67
C ALA A 448 -16.18 -30.70 -11.42
N THR A 449 -15.89 -31.99 -11.46
CA THR A 449 -15.31 -32.73 -10.32
C THR A 449 -13.79 -32.86 -10.40
N TYR A 450 -13.17 -32.57 -11.54
CA TYR A 450 -11.71 -32.61 -11.74
C TYR A 450 -11.03 -31.30 -11.29
N VAL A 451 -11.29 -30.90 -10.05
CA VAL A 451 -10.72 -29.68 -9.41
C VAL A 451 -9.55 -29.97 -8.47
N GLY A 452 -9.17 -31.24 -8.31
CA GLY A 452 -8.07 -31.66 -7.45
C GLY A 452 -8.24 -31.23 -6.00
N LEU A 453 -7.20 -30.63 -5.43
CA LEU A 453 -7.18 -30.15 -4.03
C LEU A 453 -7.58 -28.67 -3.91
N ALA A 454 -8.22 -28.07 -4.92
CA ALA A 454 -8.48 -26.63 -4.93
C ALA A 454 -9.24 -26.15 -3.67
N ASP A 455 -10.25 -26.90 -3.25
CA ASP A 455 -11.00 -26.67 -2.02
C ASP A 455 -10.13 -26.73 -0.75
N GLU A 456 -9.31 -27.78 -0.62
CA GLU A 456 -8.41 -27.97 0.54
C GLU A 456 -7.32 -26.89 0.61
N LEU A 457 -6.81 -26.43 -0.53
CA LEU A 457 -5.77 -25.40 -0.61
C LEU A 457 -6.22 -24.03 -0.10
N VAL A 458 -7.53 -23.80 0.02
CA VAL A 458 -8.05 -22.57 0.66
C VAL A 458 -7.70 -22.52 2.15
N ASP A 459 -7.50 -23.67 2.80
CA ASP A 459 -7.11 -23.73 4.21
C ASP A 459 -5.61 -23.37 4.44
N ASP A 460 -4.82 -23.30 3.37
CA ASP A 460 -3.39 -22.92 3.41
C ASP A 460 -3.18 -21.39 3.37
N ILE A 461 -4.25 -20.58 3.40
CA ILE A 461 -4.11 -19.13 3.56
C ILE A 461 -3.49 -18.87 4.95
N ASP A 462 -2.26 -18.38 4.98
CA ASP A 462 -1.60 -17.95 6.21
C ASP A 462 -2.50 -16.96 6.97
N ASN A 463 -2.86 -17.29 8.21
CA ASN A 463 -3.61 -16.42 9.13
C ASN A 463 -2.82 -15.18 9.52
#